data_AF-A0A963B6Q2-F1
#
_entry.id   AF-A0A963B6Q2-F1
#
_cell.length_a   1.000
_cell.length_b   1.000
_cell.length_c   1.000
_cell.angle_alpha   90.00
_cell.angle_beta   90.00
_cell.angle_gamma   90.00
#
_symmetry.space_group_name_H-M   'P 1'
#
loop_
_entity.id
_entity.type
_entity.pdbx_description
1 polymer ?
#
loop_
_entity_poly.entity_id
_entity_poly.type
_entity_poly.pdbx_seq_one_letter_code
_entity_poly.pdbx_strand_id
1 'polypeptide(L)' 'MNRNRALRIGQLTLKVGGVVVGLVFTLIATFRDLITASDSPTQEDDVLGSSIRGGDLNFRTGKFDDGTDPAGWYGRD' A
#
# COMPACT_ATOMS: atom_id res chain seq x y z
N MET A 1 52.89 -2.93 -11.81
CA MET A 1 51.82 -2.20 -11.11
C MET A 1 52.29 -1.90 -9.68
N ASN A 2 52.15 -0.67 -9.18
CA ASN A 2 52.71 -0.26 -7.88
C ASN A 2 51.87 -0.83 -6.71
N ARG A 3 52.50 -1.52 -5.74
CA ARG A 3 51.84 -2.25 -4.63
C ARG A 3 50.89 -1.36 -3.82
N ASN A 4 51.23 -0.08 -3.68
CA ASN A 4 50.40 0.92 -2.99
C ASN A 4 49.11 1.25 -3.75
N ARG A 5 49.12 1.16 -5.10
CA ARG A 5 47.91 1.37 -5.91
C ARG A 5 46.96 0.18 -5.80
N ALA A 6 47.48 -1.05 -5.81
CA ALA A 6 46.67 -2.26 -5.65
C ALA A 6 45.95 -2.31 -4.29
N LEU A 7 46.63 -1.93 -3.21
CA LEU A 7 46.05 -1.86 -1.87
C LEU A 7 44.91 -0.83 -1.78
N ARG A 8 45.10 0.36 -2.36
CA ARG A 8 44.07 1.42 -2.37
C ARG A 8 42.83 1.00 -3.17
N ILE A 9 43.03 0.33 -4.32
CA ILE A 9 41.93 -0.20 -5.14
C ILE A 9 41.15 -1.26 -4.35
N GLY A 10 41.83 -2.20 -3.70
CA GLY A 10 41.17 -3.23 -2.88
C GLY A 10 40.35 -2.64 -1.73
N GLN A 11 40.87 -1.63 -1.04
CA GLN A 11 40.15 -0.93 0.03
C GLN A 11 38.93 -0.17 -0.50
N LEU A 12 39.03 0.45 -1.68
CA LEU A 12 37.92 1.17 -2.30
C LEU A 12 36.81 0.19 -2.68
N THR A 13 37.16 -0.93 -3.32
CA THR A 13 36.21 -1.99 -3.70
C THR A 13 35.50 -2.57 -2.48
N LEU A 14 36.22 -2.79 -1.37
CA LEU A 14 35.63 -3.29 -0.13
C LEU A 14 34.60 -2.31 0.46
N LYS A 15 34.92 -1.01 0.47
CA LYS A 15 34.01 0.04 0.96
C LYS A 15 32.75 0.14 0.10
N VAL A 16 32.92 0.17 -1.23
CA VAL A 16 31.79 0.21 -2.17
C VAL A 16 30.93 -1.04 -2.02
N GLY A 17 31.55 -2.23 -1.91
CA GLY A 17 30.84 -3.47 -1.63
C GLY A 17 30.04 -3.42 -0.34
N GLY A 18 30.61 -2.89 0.74
CA GLY A 18 29.91 -2.72 2.01
C GLY A 18 28.69 -1.80 1.92
N VAL A 19 28.81 -0.67 1.19
CA VAL A 19 27.68 0.25 0.96
C VAL A 19 26.57 -0.42 0.16
N VAL A 20 26.91 -1.15 -0.90
CA VAL A 20 25.93 -1.87 -1.73
C VAL A 20 25.19 -2.93 -0.90
N VAL A 21 25.91 -3.71 -0.08
CA VAL A 21 25.29 -4.70 0.81
C VAL A 21 24.34 -4.02 1.79
N GLY A 22 24.76 -2.92 2.43
CA GLY A 22 23.91 -2.15 3.32
C GLY A 22 22.62 -1.65 2.64
N LEU A 23 22.73 -1.12 1.42
CA LEU A 23 21.59 -0.67 0.64
C LEU A 23 20.60 -1.81 0.33
N VAL A 24 21.10 -2.99 -0.04
CA VAL A 24 20.26 -4.17 -0.28
C VAL A 24 19.50 -4.56 0.99
N PHE A 25 20.16 -4.58 2.15
CA PHE A 25 19.49 -4.87 3.43
C PHE A 25 18.41 -3.85 3.76
N THR A 26 18.68 -2.55 3.56
CA THR A 26 17.67 -1.51 3.80
C THR A 26 16.47 -1.67 2.88
N LEU A 27 16.70 -1.97 1.60
CA LEU A 27 15.63 -2.16 0.62
C LEU A 27 14.73 -3.35 1.00
N ILE A 28 15.33 -4.48 1.39
CA ILE A 28 14.59 -5.65 1.84
C ILE A 28 13.77 -5.33 3.11
N ALA A 29 14.34 -4.60 4.06
CA ALA A 29 13.61 -4.18 5.27
C ALA A 29 12.39 -3.32 4.92
N THR A 30 12.54 -2.33 4.05
CA THR A 30 11.43 -1.47 3.61
C THR A 30 10.32 -2.27 2.94
N PHE A 31 10.66 -3.24 2.08
CA PHE A 31 9.64 -4.09 1.46
C PHE A 31 8.93 -5.00 2.48
N ARG A 32 9.65 -5.53 3.46
CA ARG A 32 9.04 -6.30 4.55
C ARG A 32 8.06 -5.45 5.35
N ASP A 33 8.48 -4.24 5.73
CA ASP A 33 7.63 -3.31 6.48
C ASP A 33 6.37 -2.96 5.69
N LEU A 34 6.49 -2.71 4.38
CA LEU A 34 5.36 -2.44 3.50
C LEU A 34 4.36 -3.61 3.44
N ILE A 35 4.86 -4.84 3.30
CA ILE A 35 4.02 -6.05 3.28
C ILE A 35 3.34 -6.28 4.64
N THR A 36 4.02 -5.99 5.75
CA THR A 36 3.42 -6.11 7.09
C THR A 36 2.43 -4.97 7.40
N ALA A 37 2.61 -3.79 6.79
CA ALA A 37 1.71 -2.66 6.99
C ALA A 37 0.32 -2.90 6.38
N SER A 38 0.21 -3.70 5.31
CA SER A 38 -1.08 -4.08 4.71
C SER A 38 -1.95 -4.99 5.59
N ASP A 39 -1.39 -5.59 6.64
CA ASP A 39 -2.10 -6.45 7.59
C ASP A 39 -2.67 -5.69 8.81
N SER A 40 -2.67 -4.35 8.79
CA SER A 40 -3.48 -3.59 9.76
C SER A 40 -4.92 -3.52 9.27
N PRO A 41 -5.88 -4.27 9.86
CA PRO A 41 -7.28 -3.98 9.68
C PRO A 41 -7.59 -2.74 10.51
N THR A 42 -7.14 -1.59 10.05
CA THR A 42 -7.84 -0.36 10.43
C THR A 42 -9.22 -0.54 9.83
N GLN A 43 -10.17 -0.82 10.71
CA GLN A 43 -11.60 -0.76 10.47
C GLN A 43 -11.93 0.69 10.08
N GLU A 44 -11.49 1.10 8.90
CA GLU A 44 -12.06 2.21 8.19
C GLU A 44 -13.30 1.61 7.54
N ASP A 45 -14.44 2.05 8.07
CA ASP A 45 -15.75 1.76 7.50
C ASP A 45 -15.67 1.83 5.97
N ASP A 46 -16.36 0.90 5.33
CA ASP A 46 -16.37 0.58 3.91
C ASP A 46 -16.78 1.77 2.99
N VAL A 47 -16.00 2.87 2.99
CA VAL A 47 -16.25 4.06 2.17
C VAL A 47 -15.89 3.78 0.71
N LEU A 48 -14.94 2.87 0.47
CA LEU A 48 -14.55 2.49 -0.89
C LEU A 48 -15.54 1.50 -1.51
N GLY A 49 -16.09 0.54 -0.76
CA GLY A 49 -17.13 -0.36 -1.26
C GLY A 49 -18.47 0.32 -1.49
N SER A 50 -18.83 1.33 -0.68
CA SER A 50 -20.06 2.12 -0.88
C SER A 50 -20.01 3.02 -2.12
N SER A 51 -18.81 3.44 -2.57
CA SER A 51 -18.67 4.25 -3.77
C SER A 51 -18.76 3.45 -5.08
N ILE A 52 -18.43 2.15 -5.04
CA ILE A 52 -18.50 1.24 -6.20
C ILE A 52 -19.94 0.73 -6.40
N ARG A 53 -20.67 0.48 -5.30
CA ARG A 53 -22.11 0.23 -5.32
C ARG A 53 -22.82 1.57 -5.28
N GLY A 54 -22.89 2.23 -6.44
CA GLY A 54 -23.59 3.51 -6.59
C GLY A 54 -24.95 3.48 -5.88
N GLY A 55 -25.24 4.54 -5.13
CA GLY A 55 -26.33 4.51 -4.19
C GLY A 55 -26.50 5.79 -3.39
N ASP A 56 -27.75 6.14 -3.08
CA ASP A 56 -28.10 7.32 -2.29
C ASP A 56 -28.77 6.92 -0.98
N LEU A 57 -28.38 7.59 0.11
CA LEU A 57 -29.07 7.46 1.39
C LEU A 57 -30.38 8.25 1.33
N ASN A 58 -31.50 7.60 1.63
CA ASN A 58 -32.75 8.34 1.78
C ASN A 58 -32.99 8.76 3.22
N PHE A 59 -33.06 10.07 3.41
CA PHE A 59 -33.25 10.69 4.72
C PHE A 59 -34.66 10.49 5.31
N ARG A 60 -35.68 10.14 4.51
CA ARG A 60 -37.04 9.83 4.99
C ARG A 60 -37.14 8.44 5.61
N THR A 61 -36.45 7.45 5.04
CA THR A 61 -36.52 6.04 5.49
C THR A 61 -35.28 5.58 6.26
N GLY A 62 -34.17 6.30 6.17
CA GLY A 62 -32.88 5.93 6.76
C GLY A 62 -32.23 4.70 6.11
N LYS A 63 -32.74 4.26 4.95
CA LYS A 63 -32.19 3.13 4.19
C LYS A 63 -31.26 3.62 3.09
N PHE A 64 -30.26 2.83 2.74
CA PHE A 64 -29.34 3.08 1.62
C PHE A 64 -29.84 2.35 0.37
N ASP A 65 -30.00 3.06 -0.75
CA ASP A 65 -30.25 2.44 -2.05
C ASP A 65 -28.94 2.02 -2.64
N ASP A 66 -28.81 0.79 -3.09
CA ASP A 66 -27.72 0.39 -3.97
C ASP A 66 -28.18 0.30 -5.44
N GLY A 67 -29.39 0.81 -5.74
CA GLY A 67 -30.00 0.83 -7.06
C GLY A 67 -30.45 -0.55 -7.54
N THR A 68 -30.47 -1.56 -6.67
CA THR A 68 -30.88 -2.93 -7.02
C THR A 68 -32.38 -3.18 -6.90
N ASP A 69 -33.14 -2.22 -6.37
CA ASP A 69 -34.60 -2.30 -6.29
C ASP A 69 -35.28 -1.82 -7.59
N PRO A 70 -35.83 -2.72 -8.44
CA PRO A 70 -36.50 -2.35 -9.68
C PRO A 70 -37.84 -1.65 -9.47
N ALA A 71 -38.42 -1.68 -8.26
CA ALA A 71 -39.62 -0.91 -7.93
C ALA A 71 -39.30 0.56 -7.63
N GLY A 72 -38.01 0.89 -7.42
CA GLY A 72 -37.54 2.21 -7.04
C GLY A 72 -37.88 2.58 -5.59
N TRP A 73 -37.21 3.62 -5.12
CA TRP A 73 -37.26 4.09 -3.73
C TRP A 73 -38.67 4.39 -3.18
N TYR A 74 -39.58 4.74 -4.08
CA TYR A 74 -40.97 5.03 -3.80
C TYR A 74 -41.77 3.92 -4.45
N GLY A 75 -41.90 2.79 -3.73
CA GLY A 75 -42.83 1.74 -4.13
C GLY A 75 -44.18 2.37 -4.47
N ARG A 76 -44.84 1.85 -5.51
CA ARG A 76 -46.15 2.34 -5.96
C ARG A 76 -47.13 2.36 -4.79
N ASP A 77 -47.54 3.56 -4.42
CA ASP A 77 -48.71 3.86 -3.60
C ASP A 77 -50.00 3.28 -4.19
#